data_AF-A0A9D9WNR0-F1
#
_entry.id   AF-A0A9D9WNR0-F1
#
_cell.length_a   1.000
_cell.length_b   1.000
_cell.length_c   1.000
_cell.angle_alpha   90.00
_cell.angle_beta   90.00
_cell.angle_gamma   90.00
#
_symmetry.space_group_name_H-M   'P 1'
#
loop_
_entity.id
_entity.type
_entity.pdbx_description
1 polymer ?
#
loop_
_entity_poly.entity_id
_entity_poly.type
_entity_poly.pdbx_seq_one_letter_code
_entity_poly.pdbx_strand_id
1 'polypeptide(L)'
;MKSLIWKFESDLTQRLLVWSYLSIPGGLFLWLTTKDFGRGFGIQAVFWGLVDMLIALFGVRSADRRMATADPQREADFIRKILWINFGLDMLYILGGVWMIISWRRDFWQGTGWGIVFQGAFLFLFDLYHALNVPVEVL
;
A
#
# COMPACT_ATOMS: atom_id res chain seq x y z
N MET A 1 23.19 -9.57 -16.59
CA MET A 1 21.71 -9.51 -16.61
C MET A 1 21.26 -8.89 -15.31
N LYS A 2 20.38 -7.88 -15.32
CA LYS A 2 19.75 -7.41 -14.06
C LYS A 2 18.84 -8.54 -13.58
N SER A 3 18.95 -8.95 -12.31
CA SER A 3 18.12 -10.06 -11.81
C SER A 3 16.65 -9.66 -11.82
N LEU A 4 15.76 -10.65 -11.98
CA LEU A 4 14.33 -10.41 -12.14
C LEU A 4 13.72 -9.81 -10.87
N ILE A 5 14.23 -10.18 -9.68
CA ILE A 5 13.71 -9.67 -8.41
C ILE A 5 13.93 -8.17 -8.23
N TRP A 6 15.08 -7.63 -8.63
CA TRP A 6 15.34 -6.19 -8.49
C TRP A 6 14.46 -5.34 -9.40
N LYS A 7 14.18 -5.85 -10.60
CA LYS A 7 13.20 -5.22 -11.49
C LYS A 7 11.80 -5.28 -10.89
N PHE A 8 11.42 -6.43 -10.35
CA PHE A 8 10.13 -6.61 -9.69
C PHE A 8 9.96 -5.67 -8.49
N GLU A 9 10.96 -5.55 -7.61
CA GLU A 9 10.94 -4.64 -6.46
C GLU A 9 10.83 -3.16 -6.91
N SER A 10 11.53 -2.78 -7.98
CA SER A 10 11.42 -1.45 -8.57
C SER A 10 10.02 -1.17 -9.12
N ASP A 11 9.45 -2.11 -9.87
CA ASP A 11 8.11 -1.97 -10.46
C ASP A 11 7.04 -1.89 -9.36
N LEU A 12 7.16 -2.71 -8.32
CA LEU A 12 6.31 -2.67 -7.13
C LEU A 12 6.37 -1.29 -6.46
N THR A 13 7.58 -0.82 -6.20
CA THR A 13 7.82 0.48 -5.55
C THR A 13 7.27 1.64 -6.37
N GLN A 14 7.47 1.63 -7.68
CA GLN A 14 6.97 2.68 -8.57
C GLN A 14 5.43 2.73 -8.59
N ARG A 15 4.76 1.58 -8.63
CA ARG A 15 3.30 1.50 -8.60
C ARG A 15 2.75 2.02 -7.27
N LEU A 16 3.39 1.69 -6.16
CA LEU A 16 3.01 2.18 -4.83
C LEU A 16 3.21 3.71 -4.71
N LEU A 17 4.27 4.26 -5.30
CA LEU A 17 4.47 5.72 -5.38
C LEU A 17 3.39 6.39 -6.22
N VAL A 18 3.01 5.83 -7.38
CA VAL A 18 1.92 6.38 -8.20
C VAL A 18 0.62 6.41 -7.41
N TRP A 19 0.31 5.35 -6.67
CA TRP A 19 -0.85 5.34 -5.78
C TRP A 19 -0.78 6.47 -4.73
N SER A 20 0.37 6.63 -4.08
CA SER A 20 0.62 7.69 -3.11
C SER A 20 0.42 9.09 -3.70
N TYR A 21 0.96 9.33 -4.89
CA TYR A 21 0.84 10.59 -5.62
C TYR A 21 -0.59 10.93 -6.05
N LEU A 22 -1.47 9.94 -6.19
CA LEU A 22 -2.89 10.16 -6.45
C LEU A 22 -3.67 10.35 -5.14
N SER A 23 -3.39 9.51 -4.14
CA SER A 23 -4.08 9.49 -2.85
C SER A 23 -3.85 10.75 -2.02
N ILE A 24 -2.63 11.29 -1.98
CA ILE A 24 -2.34 12.49 -1.16
C ILE A 24 -3.05 13.73 -1.73
N PRO A 25 -2.88 14.14 -3.00
CA PRO A 25 -3.55 15.31 -3.53
C PRO A 25 -5.07 15.10 -3.61
N GLY A 26 -5.54 13.91 -3.98
CA GLY A 26 -6.96 13.57 -3.98
C GLY A 26 -7.58 13.67 -2.59
N GLY A 27 -6.90 13.16 -1.57
CA GLY A 27 -7.31 13.24 -0.18
C GLY A 27 -7.32 14.67 0.35
N LEU A 28 -6.29 15.47 0.04
CA LEU A 28 -6.25 16.90 0.38
C LEU A 28 -7.38 17.68 -0.31
N PHE A 29 -7.63 17.40 -1.59
CA PHE A 29 -8.74 18.02 -2.32
C PHE A 29 -10.09 17.71 -1.66
N LEU A 30 -10.35 16.44 -1.32
CA LEU A 30 -11.57 16.04 -0.61
C LEU A 30 -11.66 16.72 0.77
N TRP A 31 -10.57 16.76 1.53
CA TRP A 31 -10.53 17.43 2.83
C TRP A 31 -10.91 18.92 2.75
N LEU A 32 -10.39 19.62 1.75
CA LEU A 32 -10.57 21.07 1.60
C LEU A 32 -11.91 21.46 0.98
N THR A 33 -12.48 20.62 0.11
CA THR A 33 -13.66 21.00 -0.71
C THR A 33 -14.97 20.36 -0.26
N THR A 34 -14.95 19.41 0.67
CA THR A 34 -16.13 18.66 1.09
C THR A 34 -16.47 18.84 2.58
N LYS A 35 -17.62 18.29 2.98
CA LYS A 35 -18.11 18.25 4.36
C LYS A 35 -17.52 17.07 5.14
N ASP A 36 -18.03 16.83 6.35
CA ASP A 36 -17.55 15.82 7.30
C ASP A 36 -17.24 14.46 6.68
N PHE A 37 -18.12 13.89 5.86
CA PHE A 37 -17.86 12.60 5.20
C PHE A 37 -16.61 12.63 4.32
N GLY A 38 -16.54 13.57 3.37
CA GLY A 38 -15.41 13.62 2.45
C GLY A 38 -14.11 14.08 3.15
N ARG A 39 -14.19 14.83 4.25
CA ARG A 39 -13.04 15.07 5.15
C ARG A 39 -12.56 13.77 5.80
N GLY A 40 -13.47 12.98 6.35
CA GLY A 40 -13.16 11.67 6.94
C GLY A 40 -12.51 10.72 5.95
N PHE A 41 -12.98 10.71 4.69
CA PHE A 41 -12.37 9.93 3.61
C PHE A 41 -10.99 10.50 3.21
N GLY A 42 -10.93 11.82 3.01
CA GLY A 42 -9.75 12.52 2.53
C GLY A 42 -8.55 12.36 3.46
N ILE A 43 -8.76 12.43 4.77
CA ILE A 43 -7.66 12.22 5.74
C ILE A 43 -7.08 10.82 5.68
N GLN A 44 -7.91 9.80 5.40
CA GLN A 44 -7.42 8.42 5.22
C GLN A 44 -6.61 8.27 3.94
N ALA A 45 -7.06 8.87 2.83
CA ALA A 45 -6.30 8.88 1.59
C ALA A 45 -4.94 9.59 1.74
N VAL A 46 -4.89 10.72 2.45
CA VAL A 46 -3.62 11.41 2.76
C VAL A 46 -2.73 10.55 3.65
N PHE A 47 -3.28 10.02 4.76
CA PHE A 47 -2.51 9.25 5.72
C PHE A 47 -1.87 8.01 5.09
N TRP A 48 -2.66 7.17 4.43
CA TRP A 48 -2.15 5.97 3.77
C TRP A 48 -1.23 6.29 2.60
N GLY A 49 -1.56 7.30 1.79
CA GLY A 49 -0.65 7.74 0.73
C GLY A 49 0.71 8.22 1.25
N LEU A 50 0.78 8.85 2.43
CA LEU A 50 2.05 9.21 3.06
C LEU A 50 2.81 7.98 3.57
N VAL A 51 2.11 7.02 4.19
CA VAL A 51 2.70 5.76 4.66
C VAL A 51 3.31 4.99 3.48
N ASP A 52 2.55 4.80 2.41
CA ASP A 52 2.96 4.11 1.19
C ASP A 52 4.16 4.79 0.53
N MET A 53 4.15 6.12 0.45
CA MET A 53 5.28 6.90 -0.07
C MET A 53 6.54 6.69 0.76
N LEU A 54 6.43 6.68 2.09
CA LEU A 54 7.57 6.43 2.97
C LEU A 54 8.10 5.01 2.79
N ILE A 55 7.21 4.00 2.77
CA ILE A 55 7.58 2.60 2.53
C ILE A 55 8.33 2.48 1.20
N ALA A 56 7.81 3.09 0.13
CA ALA A 56 8.45 3.08 -1.16
C ALA A 56 9.83 3.74 -1.16
N LEU A 57 9.97 4.93 -0.56
CA LEU A 57 11.25 5.66 -0.50
C LEU A 57 12.31 4.93 0.33
N PHE A 58 11.91 4.25 1.41
CA PHE A 58 12.81 3.39 2.18
C PHE A 58 13.11 2.09 1.43
N GLY A 59 12.12 1.53 0.71
CA GLY A 59 12.25 0.40 -0.19
C GLY A 59 13.39 0.59 -1.18
N VAL A 60 13.35 1.65 -2.00
CA VAL A 60 14.42 1.97 -2.98
C VAL A 60 15.81 2.02 -2.30
N ARG A 61 15.94 2.77 -1.21
CA ARG A 61 17.23 2.93 -0.53
C ARG A 61 17.74 1.61 0.06
N SER A 62 16.85 0.75 0.52
CA SER A 62 17.20 -0.57 1.05
C SER A 62 17.54 -1.56 -0.07
N ALA A 63 16.82 -1.51 -1.19
CA ALA A 63 17.06 -2.31 -2.38
C ALA A 63 18.47 -2.05 -2.94
N ASP A 64 18.86 -0.78 -3.08
CA ASP A 64 20.19 -0.40 -3.59
C ASP A 64 21.33 -0.99 -2.75
N ARG A 65 21.15 -1.05 -1.42
CA ARG A 65 22.14 -1.65 -0.50
C ARG A 65 22.16 -3.17 -0.59
N ARG A 66 20.99 -3.79 -0.70
CA ARG A 66 20.85 -5.25 -0.76
C ARG A 66 21.30 -5.80 -2.12
N MET A 67 21.13 -5.06 -3.20
CA MET A 67 21.57 -5.46 -4.55
C MET A 67 23.07 -5.78 -4.61
N ALA A 68 23.89 -5.15 -3.78
CA ALA A 68 25.34 -5.39 -3.73
C ALA A 68 25.75 -6.63 -2.92
N THR A 69 24.88 -7.19 -2.07
CA THR A 69 25.27 -8.16 -1.03
C THR A 69 24.31 -9.34 -0.86
N ALA A 70 23.05 -9.20 -1.26
CA ALA A 70 22.00 -10.19 -1.07
C ALA A 70 21.92 -11.18 -2.23
N ASP A 71 21.65 -12.43 -1.88
CA ASP A 71 21.28 -13.48 -2.82
C ASP A 71 19.88 -13.18 -3.41
N PRO A 72 19.74 -13.04 -4.74
CA PRO A 72 18.46 -12.73 -5.39
C PRO A 72 17.32 -13.69 -5.00
N GLN A 73 17.60 -14.98 -4.83
CA GLN A 73 16.56 -15.95 -4.47
C GLN A 73 16.05 -15.73 -3.04
N ARG A 74 16.96 -15.42 -2.10
CA ARG A 74 16.58 -15.10 -0.71
C ARG A 74 15.77 -13.80 -0.64
N GLU A 75 16.11 -12.82 -1.47
CA GLU A 75 15.33 -11.57 -1.56
C GLU A 75 13.93 -11.84 -2.11
N ALA A 76 13.79 -12.71 -3.13
CA ALA A 76 12.49 -13.10 -3.66
C ALA A 76 11.61 -13.77 -2.60
N ASP A 77 12.17 -14.71 -1.83
CA ASP A 77 11.44 -15.38 -0.75
C ASP A 77 11.03 -14.40 0.37
N PHE A 78 11.92 -13.45 0.69
CA PHE A 78 11.65 -12.40 1.67
C PHE A 78 10.53 -11.46 1.24
N ILE A 79 10.59 -10.93 0.01
CA ILE A 79 9.56 -10.05 -0.55
C ILE A 79 8.21 -10.79 -0.62
N ARG A 80 8.20 -12.04 -1.11
CA ARG A 80 6.98 -12.86 -1.13
C ARG A 80 6.35 -12.99 0.26
N LYS A 81 7.17 -13.23 1.28
CA LYS A 81 6.70 -13.34 2.67
C LYS A 81 6.08 -12.03 3.16
N ILE A 82 6.72 -10.88 2.90
CA ILE A 82 6.18 -9.58 3.29
C ILE A 82 4.83 -9.32 2.62
N LEU A 83 4.71 -9.56 1.32
CA LEU A 83 3.46 -9.32 0.59
C LEU A 83 2.31 -10.17 1.12
N TRP A 84 2.56 -11.44 1.48
CA TRP A 84 1.53 -12.27 2.13
C TRP A 84 1.12 -11.78 3.52
N ILE A 85 2.07 -11.22 4.29
CA ILE A 85 1.76 -10.64 5.59
C ILE A 85 0.90 -9.39 5.41
N ASN A 86 1.28 -8.47 4.51
CA ASN A 86 0.51 -7.25 4.25
C ASN A 86 -0.87 -7.55 3.69
N PHE A 87 -0.99 -8.49 2.74
CA PHE A 87 -2.28 -9.00 2.27
C PHE A 87 -3.22 -9.39 3.42
N GLY A 88 -2.70 -10.09 4.44
CA GLY A 88 -3.45 -10.44 5.64
C GLY A 88 -3.81 -9.22 6.49
N LEU A 89 -2.89 -8.28 6.67
CA LEU A 89 -3.12 -7.04 7.40
C LEU A 89 -4.17 -6.15 6.72
N ASP A 90 -4.13 -6.04 5.39
CA ASP A 90 -5.11 -5.26 4.61
C ASP A 90 -6.52 -5.80 4.77
N MET A 91 -6.68 -7.12 4.80
CA MET A 91 -7.96 -7.72 5.14
C MET A 91 -8.45 -7.25 6.53
N LEU A 92 -7.57 -7.23 7.53
CA LEU A 92 -7.92 -6.74 8.87
C LEU A 92 -8.26 -5.24 8.87
N TYR A 93 -7.52 -4.42 8.11
CA TYR A 93 -7.82 -2.99 7.96
C TYR A 93 -9.19 -2.77 7.31
N ILE A 94 -9.51 -3.49 6.23
CA ILE A 94 -10.82 -3.43 5.57
C ILE A 94 -11.92 -3.81 6.56
N LEU A 95 -11.77 -4.91 7.29
CA LEU A 95 -12.74 -5.33 8.31
C LEU A 95 -12.92 -4.27 9.40
N GLY A 96 -11.82 -3.62 9.83
CA GLY A 96 -11.86 -2.49 10.75
C GLY A 96 -12.63 -1.28 10.19
N GLY A 97 -12.42 -0.96 8.91
CA GLY A 97 -13.14 0.10 8.20
C GLY A 97 -14.64 -0.21 8.07
N VAL A 98 -15.00 -1.44 7.72
CA VAL A 98 -16.41 -1.90 7.69
C VAL A 98 -17.03 -1.84 9.08
N TRP A 99 -16.33 -2.31 10.11
CA TRP A 99 -16.79 -2.23 11.49
C TRP A 99 -17.04 -0.78 11.92
N MET A 100 -16.19 0.14 11.47
CA MET A 100 -16.34 1.57 11.73
C MET A 100 -17.56 2.18 11.01
N ILE A 101 -17.80 1.80 9.76
CA ILE A 101 -19.00 2.17 8.99
C ILE A 101 -20.27 1.73 9.71
N ILE A 102 -20.33 0.50 10.25
CA ILE A 102 -21.56 0.02 10.91
C ILE A 102 -21.74 0.57 12.33
N SER A 103 -20.64 0.88 13.03
CA SER A 103 -20.68 1.24 14.46
C SER A 103 -20.91 2.73 14.71
N TRP A 104 -20.49 3.60 13.80
CA TRP A 104 -20.49 5.05 14.03
C TRP A 104 -21.47 5.77 13.10
N ARG A 105 -22.41 6.54 13.66
CA ARG A 105 -23.44 7.24 12.86
C ARG A 105 -23.04 8.61 12.33
N ARG A 106 -21.91 9.17 12.79
CA ARG A 106 -21.46 10.51 12.39
C ARG A 106 -20.74 10.45 11.05
N ASP A 107 -21.11 11.34 10.14
CA ASP A 107 -20.62 11.40 8.75
C ASP A 107 -19.10 11.35 8.63
N PHE A 108 -18.37 12.04 9.51
CA PHE A 108 -16.90 12.00 9.52
C PHE A 108 -16.35 10.59 9.70
N TRP A 109 -16.89 9.84 10.68
CA TRP A 109 -16.43 8.49 10.96
C TRP A 109 -16.86 7.49 9.89
N GLN A 110 -18.04 7.69 9.29
CA GLN A 110 -18.46 6.97 8.09
C GLN A 110 -17.46 7.17 6.94
N GLY A 111 -17.10 8.43 6.67
CA GLY A 111 -16.10 8.78 5.67
C GLY A 111 -14.74 8.16 5.94
N THR A 112 -14.30 8.16 7.19
CA THR A 112 -13.06 7.48 7.61
C THR A 112 -13.13 5.97 7.36
N GLY A 113 -14.21 5.31 7.76
CA GLY A 113 -14.37 3.88 7.51
C GLY A 113 -14.34 3.54 6.02
N TRP A 114 -15.04 4.33 5.18
CA TRP A 114 -14.98 4.18 3.73
C TRP A 114 -13.61 4.47 3.14
N GLY A 115 -12.88 5.46 3.67
CA GLY A 115 -11.50 5.75 3.29
C GLY A 115 -10.56 4.58 3.57
N ILE A 116 -10.69 3.95 4.75
CA ILE A 116 -9.93 2.75 5.12
C ILE A 116 -10.27 1.59 4.19
N VAL A 117 -11.55 1.33 3.94
CA VAL A 117 -11.97 0.24 3.05
C VAL A 117 -11.45 0.45 1.63
N PHE A 118 -11.53 1.67 1.10
CA PHE A 118 -11.08 1.96 -0.26
C PHE A 118 -9.55 1.82 -0.41
N GLN A 119 -8.78 2.43 0.50
CA GLN A 119 -7.32 2.32 0.49
C GLN A 119 -6.86 0.88 0.75
N GLY A 120 -7.45 0.22 1.75
CA GLY A 120 -7.16 -1.17 2.08
C GLY A 120 -7.54 -2.13 0.96
N ALA A 121 -8.65 -1.94 0.25
CA ALA A 121 -9.02 -2.79 -0.88
C ALA A 121 -8.03 -2.69 -2.04
N PHE A 122 -7.49 -1.49 -2.30
CA PHE A 122 -6.42 -1.34 -3.28
C PHE A 122 -5.16 -2.11 -2.84
N LEU A 123 -4.69 -1.90 -1.61
CA LEU A 123 -3.48 -2.54 -1.07
C LEU A 123 -3.62 -4.06 -1.00
N PHE A 124 -4.79 -4.55 -0.59
CA PHE A 124 -5.12 -5.97 -0.57
C PHE A 124 -4.95 -6.63 -1.94
N LEU A 125 -5.54 -6.01 -2.99
CA LEU A 125 -5.42 -6.50 -4.36
C LEU A 125 -3.99 -6.35 -4.89
N PHE A 126 -3.34 -5.25 -4.53
CA PHE A 126 -1.95 -4.97 -4.89
C PHE A 126 -1.04 -6.08 -4.33
N ASP A 127 -1.08 -6.35 -3.04
CA ASP A 127 -0.22 -7.34 -2.40
C ASP A 127 -0.53 -8.75 -2.86
N LEU A 128 -1.81 -9.11 -3.03
CA LEU A 128 -2.18 -10.40 -3.61
C LEU A 128 -1.58 -10.59 -4.99
N TYR A 129 -1.78 -9.61 -5.88
CA TYR A 129 -1.27 -9.68 -7.25
C TYR A 129 0.25 -9.81 -7.25
N HIS A 130 0.97 -9.00 -6.47
CA HIS A 130 2.42 -9.04 -6.44
C HIS A 130 2.94 -10.32 -5.77
N ALA A 131 2.33 -10.79 -4.68
CA ALA A 131 2.73 -12.03 -3.99
C ALA A 131 2.67 -13.25 -4.91
N LEU A 132 1.65 -13.33 -5.77
CA LEU A 132 1.49 -14.40 -6.76
C LEU A 132 2.47 -14.31 -7.93
N ASN A 133 3.01 -13.11 -8.21
CA ASN A 133 3.87 -12.84 -9.36
C ASN A 133 5.35 -12.61 -9.00
N VAL A 134 5.75 -12.86 -7.75
CA VAL A 134 7.17 -12.78 -7.36
C VAL A 134 7.98 -13.76 -8.21
N PRO A 135 8.99 -13.29 -8.96
CA PRO A 135 9.76 -14.13 -9.87
C PRO A 135 10.54 -15.22 -9.11
N VAL A 136 10.73 -16.36 -9.76
CA VAL A 136 11.69 -17.37 -9.33
C VAL A 136 13.00 -17.07 -10.05
N GLU A 137 14.08 -16.88 -9.29
CA GLU A 137 15.40 -16.67 -9.89
C GLU A 137 15.91 -18.03 -10.39
N VAL A 138 16.12 -18.14 -11.70
CA VAL A 138 16.75 -19.31 -12.30
C VAL A 138 18.25 -19.06 -12.26
N LEU A 139 18.94 -19.82 -11.39
CA LEU A 139 20.41 -19.81 -11.24
C LEU A 139 21.12 -20.10 -12.57
#